data_AF-A0A7K0QC21-F1
#
_entry.id   AF-A0A7K0QC21-F1
#
_cell.length_a   1.000
_cell.length_b   1.000
_cell.length_c   1.000
_cell.angle_alpha   90.00
_cell.angle_beta   90.00
_cell.angle_gamma   90.00
#
_symmetry.space_group_name_H-M   'P 1'
#
loop_
_entity.id
_entity.type
_entity.pdbx_description
1 polymer ?
#
loop_
_entity_poly.entity_id
_entity_poly.type
_entity_poly.pdbx_seq_one_letter_code
_entity_poly.pdbx_strand_id
1 'polypeptide(L)'
;MERTLDRDPIEWANGVRIVRPGADVPLELEADSVLHVAAQYVAQGRAQVADYAAGASAAIRELLADAKSRRFEAVQQAKARRLMLQSYRAALQRQADAQRILGPHVRFSGAVGKNLWVLLFLMGDAAGMTLALTYGGESPVIAAVMALAVGAAVVVSGKLGEELRRESFVKRSNELGDEGGDEETLRVVEAVFGVDDASLKLNRRVLYAFMGTSMLAGAAITVYRSYEGSFGVGLSFGMWALMIGAGSFACSWYYCDPARTFIDLTQQAVIEAEDIWRSAEMDAIEEHNANIESAKHIVREHRQRAEAAWHMTLAGAAAAMSANSEAIGIAQKGGHWLLKQRMPDVDWPDLTAYLDIIDQDDVAPEDALPNGAAQQQSLVWPLVEREINEMGQEPTWFNGTNGKTPTPTRVAVGS
;
A
#
# COMPACT_ATOMS: atom_id res chain seq x y z
N MET A 1 -39.80 37.41 -22.64
CA MET A 1 -39.20 36.76 -21.46
C MET A 1 -37.70 37.00 -21.54
N GLU A 2 -37.25 38.18 -21.13
CA GLU A 2 -35.83 38.48 -20.97
C GLU A 2 -35.35 37.69 -19.75
N ARG A 3 -34.59 36.63 -19.98
CA ARG A 3 -33.77 36.05 -18.91
C ARG A 3 -32.63 37.04 -18.70
N THR A 4 -32.81 37.93 -17.74
CA THR A 4 -31.70 38.60 -17.09
C THR A 4 -30.78 37.50 -16.60
N LEU A 5 -29.64 37.32 -17.28
CA LEU A 5 -28.50 36.59 -16.76
C LEU A 5 -28.08 37.35 -15.49
N ASP A 6 -28.72 37.03 -14.37
CA ASP A 6 -28.20 37.39 -13.06
C ASP A 6 -26.80 36.80 -13.00
N ARG A 7 -25.82 37.70 -13.10
CA ARG A 7 -24.41 37.38 -13.15
C ARG A 7 -24.06 36.63 -11.88
N ASP A 8 -23.34 35.52 -12.03
CA ASP A 8 -22.88 34.74 -10.89
C ASP A 8 -22.14 35.68 -9.91
N PRO A 9 -22.53 35.72 -8.63
CA PRO A 9 -21.86 36.56 -7.63
C PRO A 9 -20.35 36.23 -7.48
N ILE A 10 -19.93 35.06 -7.98
CA ILE A 10 -18.53 34.63 -8.06
C ILE A 10 -17.74 35.45 -9.10
N GLU A 11 -18.38 35.94 -10.18
CA GLU A 11 -17.71 36.83 -11.15
C GLU A 11 -17.28 38.17 -10.53
N TRP A 12 -17.92 38.61 -9.44
CA TRP A 12 -17.61 39.86 -8.77
C TRP A 12 -16.43 39.72 -7.80
N ALA A 13 -16.23 38.54 -7.23
CA ALA A 13 -15.14 38.30 -6.29
C ALA A 13 -13.76 38.22 -6.97
N ASN A 14 -13.71 37.73 -8.22
CA ASN A 14 -12.44 37.50 -8.93
C ASN A 14 -11.95 38.70 -9.76
N GLY A 15 -12.64 39.84 -9.74
CA GLY A 15 -12.14 41.13 -10.26
C GLY A 15 -11.90 41.25 -11.76
N VAL A 16 -11.81 40.15 -12.52
CA VAL A 16 -11.48 40.20 -13.96
C VAL A 16 -12.74 40.03 -14.81
N ARG A 17 -13.40 41.16 -15.10
CA ARG A 17 -14.48 41.20 -16.09
C ARG A 17 -13.89 41.02 -17.48
N ILE A 18 -14.48 40.13 -18.27
CA ILE A 18 -14.35 40.23 -19.74
C ILE A 18 -15.04 41.53 -20.12
N VAL A 19 -14.27 42.61 -20.19
CA VAL A 19 -14.78 43.89 -20.65
C VAL A 19 -15.09 43.70 -22.12
N ARG A 20 -16.37 43.54 -22.44
CA ARG A 20 -16.80 43.58 -23.83
C ARG A 20 -16.30 44.89 -24.40
N PRO A 21 -15.59 44.87 -25.54
CA PRO A 21 -15.22 46.09 -26.22
C PRO A 21 -16.48 46.96 -26.35
N GLY A 22 -16.42 48.20 -25.87
CA GLY A 22 -17.58 49.06 -25.67
C GLY A 22 -18.48 49.06 -26.90
N ALA A 23 -19.77 48.76 -26.70
CA ALA A 23 -20.78 48.69 -27.77
C ALA A 23 -21.08 50.06 -28.41
N ASP A 24 -20.47 51.12 -27.90
CA ASP A 24 -20.70 52.50 -28.30
C ASP A 24 -19.59 53.01 -29.22
N VAL A 25 -19.21 52.23 -30.23
CA VAL A 25 -18.36 52.75 -31.30
C VAL A 25 -19.22 53.68 -32.16
N PRO A 26 -18.90 54.98 -32.25
CA PRO A 26 -19.67 55.90 -33.09
C PRO A 26 -19.65 55.42 -34.55
N LEU A 27 -20.82 55.49 -35.21
CA LEU A 27 -21.05 54.99 -36.57
C LEU A 27 -20.30 55.76 -37.67
N GLU A 28 -19.70 56.91 -37.35
CA GLU A 28 -19.01 57.78 -38.30
C GLU A 28 -17.69 58.27 -37.69
N LEU A 29 -16.62 57.49 -37.89
CA LEU A 29 -15.25 57.84 -37.52
C LEU A 29 -14.47 58.28 -38.77
N GLU A 30 -13.64 59.32 -38.63
CA GLU A 30 -12.70 59.74 -39.68
C GLU A 30 -11.66 58.62 -39.94
N ALA A 31 -11.18 58.45 -41.18
CA ALA A 31 -10.34 57.31 -41.57
C ALA A 31 -9.11 57.10 -40.66
N ASP A 32 -8.43 58.18 -40.26
CA ASP A 32 -7.28 58.16 -39.34
C ASP A 32 -7.66 57.65 -37.94
N SER A 33 -8.88 57.95 -37.49
CA SER A 33 -9.38 57.54 -36.19
C SER A 33 -9.79 56.06 -36.13
N VAL A 34 -10.15 55.45 -37.27
CA VAL A 34 -10.52 54.03 -37.33
C VAL A 34 -9.33 53.11 -37.04
N LEU A 35 -8.15 53.41 -37.62
CA LEU A 35 -6.92 52.66 -37.31
C LEU A 35 -6.49 52.87 -35.86
N HIS A 36 -6.68 54.09 -35.33
CA HIS A 36 -6.40 54.38 -33.93
C HIS A 36 -7.29 53.58 -32.98
N VAL A 37 -8.60 53.50 -33.26
CA VAL A 37 -9.56 52.70 -32.48
C VAL A 37 -9.21 51.21 -32.54
N ALA A 38 -8.85 50.68 -33.72
CA ALA A 38 -8.42 49.29 -33.85
C ALA A 38 -7.13 49.01 -33.04
N ALA A 39 -6.15 49.92 -33.10
CA ALA A 39 -4.93 49.82 -32.29
C ALA A 39 -5.22 49.91 -30.79
N GLN A 40 -6.19 50.73 -30.38
CA GLN A 40 -6.64 50.85 -29.00
C GLN A 40 -7.27 49.54 -28.50
N TYR A 41 -8.08 48.86 -29.32
CA TYR A 41 -8.62 47.53 -28.97
C TYR A 41 -7.54 46.47 -28.81
N VAL A 42 -6.55 46.46 -29.70
CA VAL A 42 -5.40 45.54 -29.60
C VAL A 42 -4.59 45.84 -28.33
N ALA A 43 -4.35 47.11 -28.01
CA ALA A 43 -3.66 47.51 -26.78
C ALA A 43 -4.46 47.13 -25.52
N GLN A 44 -5.79 47.30 -25.53
CA GLN A 44 -6.67 46.86 -24.46
C GLN A 44 -6.65 45.33 -24.30
N GLY A 45 -6.67 44.57 -25.40
CA GLY A 45 -6.56 43.12 -25.37
C GLY A 45 -5.25 42.66 -24.73
N ARG A 46 -4.13 43.31 -25.05
CA ARG A 46 -2.82 43.01 -24.42
C ARG A 46 -2.82 43.32 -22.93
N ALA A 47 -3.39 44.46 -22.54
CA ALA A 47 -3.54 44.82 -21.12
C ALA A 47 -4.42 43.80 -20.36
N GLN A 48 -5.54 43.36 -20.95
CA GLN A 48 -6.41 42.34 -20.36
C GLN A 48 -5.68 41.02 -20.16
N VAL A 49 -4.89 40.55 -21.13
CA VAL A 49 -4.11 39.32 -20.99
C VAL A 49 -3.08 39.44 -19.85
N ALA A 50 -2.41 40.59 -19.73
CA ALA A 50 -1.50 40.86 -18.62
C ALA A 50 -2.22 40.88 -17.26
N ASP A 51 -3.42 41.47 -17.20
CA ASP A 51 -4.26 41.47 -15.99
C ASP A 51 -4.70 40.05 -15.60
N TYR A 52 -5.09 39.21 -16.57
CA TYR A 52 -5.42 37.81 -16.31
C TYR A 52 -4.21 37.00 -15.81
N ALA A 53 -3.00 37.28 -16.31
CA ALA A 53 -1.77 36.65 -15.86
C ALA A 53 -1.41 37.08 -14.44
N ALA A 54 -1.52 38.38 -14.14
CA ALA A 54 -1.33 38.92 -12.80
C ALA A 54 -2.34 38.33 -11.81
N GLY A 55 -3.61 38.24 -12.21
CA GLY A 55 -4.68 37.61 -11.42
C GLY A 55 -4.43 36.13 -11.16
N ALA A 56 -3.97 35.37 -12.16
CA ALA A 56 -3.58 33.98 -12.00
C ALA A 56 -2.45 33.84 -10.98
N SER A 57 -1.41 34.68 -11.10
CA SER A 57 -0.28 34.67 -10.16
C SER A 57 -0.71 34.97 -8.73
N ALA A 58 -1.67 35.89 -8.53
CA ALA A 58 -2.17 36.23 -7.21
C ALA A 58 -3.01 35.08 -6.62
N ALA A 59 -3.88 34.47 -7.42
CA ALA A 59 -4.77 33.40 -7.01
C ALA A 59 -4.03 32.13 -6.55
N ILE A 60 -2.89 31.81 -7.17
CA ILE A 60 -2.15 30.59 -6.82
C ILE A 60 -1.09 30.77 -5.73
N ARG A 61 -0.79 32.01 -5.30
CA ARG A 61 0.30 32.28 -4.33
C ARG A 61 0.14 31.48 -3.03
N GLU A 62 -1.09 31.43 -2.51
CA GLU A 62 -1.40 30.69 -1.29
C GLU A 62 -1.21 29.19 -1.49
N LEU A 63 -1.79 28.62 -2.55
CA LEU A 63 -1.63 27.20 -2.90
C LEU A 63 -0.17 26.79 -3.10
N LEU A 64 0.63 27.63 -3.76
CA LEU A 64 2.06 27.39 -3.95
C LEU A 64 2.85 27.56 -2.65
N ALA A 65 2.49 28.52 -1.80
CA ALA A 65 3.12 28.67 -0.48
C ALA A 65 2.85 27.44 0.40
N ASP A 66 1.61 26.95 0.41
CA ASP A 66 1.22 25.75 1.14
C ASP A 66 1.92 24.51 0.58
N ALA A 67 1.94 24.34 -0.74
CA ALA A 67 2.69 23.27 -1.40
C ALA A 67 4.19 23.31 -1.04
N LYS A 68 4.80 24.50 -1.06
CA LYS A 68 6.23 24.68 -0.71
C LYS A 68 6.49 24.40 0.77
N SER A 69 5.59 24.79 1.67
CA SER A 69 5.73 24.51 3.10
C SER A 69 5.78 23.01 3.40
N ARG A 70 4.99 22.21 2.67
CA ARG A 70 4.93 20.74 2.83
C ARG A 70 5.90 19.96 1.97
N ARG A 71 6.64 20.61 1.07
CA ARG A 71 7.57 19.93 0.15
C ARG A 71 8.58 19.05 0.90
N PHE A 72 9.15 19.55 1.99
CA PHE A 72 10.12 18.78 2.77
C PHE A 72 9.49 17.53 3.40
N GLU A 73 8.31 17.66 4.00
CA GLU A 73 7.58 16.54 4.60
C GLU A 73 7.17 15.50 3.57
N ALA A 74 6.64 15.94 2.42
CA ALA A 74 6.30 15.07 1.29
C ALA A 74 7.52 14.28 0.78
N VAL A 75 8.70 14.91 0.69
CA VAL A 75 9.94 14.24 0.29
C VAL A 75 10.38 13.21 1.34
N GLN A 76 10.30 13.54 2.63
CA GLN A 76 10.65 12.60 3.70
C GLN A 76 9.69 11.41 3.75
N GLN A 77 8.38 11.65 3.64
CA GLN A 77 7.37 10.59 3.57
C GLN A 77 7.58 9.71 2.34
N ALA A 78 7.87 10.30 1.17
CA ALA A 78 8.16 9.54 -0.04
C ALA A 78 9.41 8.66 0.13
N LYS A 79 10.46 9.17 0.77
CA LYS A 79 11.68 8.39 1.07
C LYS A 79 11.40 7.27 2.06
N ALA A 80 10.69 7.54 3.14
CA ALA A 80 10.30 6.54 4.14
C ALA A 80 9.47 5.41 3.49
N ARG A 81 8.49 5.77 2.66
CA ARG A 81 7.67 4.80 1.93
C ARG A 81 8.47 3.96 0.94
N ARG A 82 9.45 4.54 0.25
CA ARG A 82 10.37 3.79 -0.62
C ARG A 82 11.16 2.75 0.18
N LEU A 83 11.66 3.11 1.36
CA LEU A 83 12.36 2.17 2.25
C LEU A 83 11.43 1.05 2.73
N MET A 84 10.19 1.38 3.14
CA MET A 84 9.19 0.39 3.54
C MET A 84 8.80 -0.56 2.40
N LEU A 85 8.66 -0.04 1.18
CA LEU A 85 8.41 -0.86 0.00
C LEU A 85 9.59 -1.79 -0.31
N GLN A 86 10.83 -1.30 -0.15
CA GLN A 86 12.03 -2.13 -0.29
C GLN A 86 12.08 -3.23 0.78
N SER A 87 11.74 -2.93 2.04
CA SER A 87 11.66 -3.96 3.09
C SER A 87 10.57 -4.99 2.82
N TYR A 88 9.41 -4.57 2.34
CA TYR A 88 8.33 -5.48 1.94
C TYR A 88 8.76 -6.41 0.80
N ARG A 89 9.40 -5.87 -0.25
CA ARG A 89 9.94 -6.67 -1.36
C ARG A 89 11.01 -7.65 -0.90
N ALA A 90 11.91 -7.21 -0.02
CA ALA A 90 12.93 -8.08 0.56
C ALA A 90 12.29 -9.21 1.39
N ALA A 91 11.23 -8.92 2.15
CA ALA A 91 10.48 -9.93 2.90
C ALA A 91 9.79 -10.94 1.96
N LEU A 92 9.14 -10.46 0.89
CA LEU A 92 8.50 -11.31 -0.12
C LEU A 92 9.52 -12.24 -0.79
N GLN A 93 10.67 -11.70 -1.17
CA GLN A 93 11.74 -12.49 -1.79
C GLN A 93 12.24 -13.57 -0.82
N ARG A 94 12.48 -13.21 0.45
CA ARG A 94 12.86 -14.19 1.48
C ARG A 94 11.79 -15.27 1.70
N GLN A 95 10.51 -14.92 1.65
CA GLN A 95 9.43 -15.89 1.76
C GLN A 95 9.42 -16.85 0.55
N ALA A 96 9.53 -16.30 -0.67
CA ALA A 96 9.57 -17.10 -1.89
C ALA A 96 10.77 -18.05 -1.91
N ASP A 97 11.95 -17.57 -1.50
CA ASP A 97 13.17 -18.37 -1.40
C ASP A 97 13.04 -19.44 -0.31
N ALA A 98 12.52 -19.09 0.87
CA ALA A 98 12.24 -20.06 1.93
C ALA A 98 11.29 -21.16 1.45
N GLN A 99 10.20 -20.79 0.79
CA GLN A 99 9.21 -21.75 0.28
C GLN A 99 9.80 -22.62 -0.83
N ARG A 100 10.64 -22.07 -1.72
CA ARG A 100 11.31 -22.82 -2.78
C ARG A 100 12.32 -23.83 -2.25
N ILE A 101 13.12 -23.45 -1.26
CA ILE A 101 14.21 -24.27 -0.71
C ILE A 101 13.68 -25.29 0.30
N LEU A 102 12.83 -24.84 1.22
CA LEU A 102 12.34 -25.65 2.34
C LEU A 102 11.04 -26.38 2.02
N GLY A 103 10.27 -25.92 1.02
CA GLY A 103 9.00 -26.53 0.63
C GLY A 103 9.08 -28.05 0.40
N PRO A 104 10.08 -28.56 -0.36
CA PRO A 104 10.27 -30.01 -0.53
C PRO A 104 10.63 -30.77 0.75
N HIS A 105 11.14 -30.07 1.77
CA HIS A 105 11.56 -30.66 3.04
C HIS A 105 10.45 -30.66 4.11
N VAL A 106 9.30 -30.03 3.82
CA VAL A 106 8.15 -30.01 4.73
C VAL A 106 7.49 -31.38 4.79
N ARG A 107 7.58 -32.04 5.95
CA ARG A 107 7.04 -33.38 6.20
C ARG A 107 5.53 -33.38 6.46
N PHE A 108 4.97 -32.28 6.96
CA PHE A 108 3.56 -32.20 7.34
C PHE A 108 2.92 -30.88 6.85
N SER A 109 2.19 -30.94 5.74
CA SER A 109 1.59 -29.75 5.08
C SER A 109 0.22 -29.32 5.64
N GLY A 110 -0.34 -29.97 6.67
CA GLY A 110 -1.67 -29.63 7.21
C GLY A 110 -1.61 -28.89 8.55
N ALA A 111 -1.99 -27.61 8.61
CA ALA A 111 -2.23 -26.91 9.89
C ALA A 111 -3.41 -27.52 10.66
N VAL A 112 -4.44 -27.90 9.91
CA VAL A 112 -5.68 -28.49 10.42
C VAL A 112 -5.41 -29.81 11.13
N GLY A 113 -4.47 -30.61 10.60
CA GLY A 113 -4.10 -31.90 11.19
C GLY A 113 -3.51 -31.75 12.59
N LYS A 114 -2.58 -30.81 12.80
CA LYS A 114 -1.94 -30.58 14.11
C LYS A 114 -2.97 -30.16 15.17
N ASN A 115 -3.82 -29.19 14.85
CA ASN A 115 -4.84 -28.71 15.79
C ASN A 115 -5.88 -29.78 16.11
N LEU A 116 -6.28 -30.58 15.11
CA LEU A 116 -7.17 -31.72 15.32
C LEU A 116 -6.53 -32.78 16.22
N TRP A 117 -5.26 -33.11 16.01
CA TRP A 117 -4.53 -34.06 16.87
C TRP A 117 -4.40 -33.55 18.31
N VAL A 118 -4.05 -32.28 18.50
CA VAL A 118 -3.99 -31.66 19.83
C VAL A 118 -5.37 -31.69 20.50
N LEU A 119 -6.44 -31.38 19.77
CA LEU A 119 -7.82 -31.48 20.27
C LEU A 119 -8.19 -32.92 20.64
N LEU A 120 -7.83 -33.90 19.80
CA LEU A 120 -8.16 -35.31 20.03
C LEU A 120 -7.41 -35.87 21.24
N PHE A 121 -6.13 -35.49 21.41
CA PHE A 121 -5.36 -35.81 22.61
C PHE A 121 -5.95 -35.14 23.84
N LEU A 122 -6.33 -33.86 23.76
CA LEU A 122 -6.94 -33.14 24.87
C LEU A 122 -8.29 -33.75 25.28
N MET A 123 -9.14 -34.11 24.32
CA MET A 123 -10.42 -34.74 24.57
C MET A 123 -10.26 -36.17 25.12
N GLY A 124 -9.33 -36.94 24.57
CA GLY A 124 -9.03 -38.30 25.05
C GLY A 124 -8.49 -38.29 26.47
N ASP A 125 -7.61 -37.35 26.78
CA ASP A 125 -7.05 -37.15 28.10
C ASP A 125 -8.11 -36.69 29.10
N ALA A 126 -8.89 -35.67 28.74
CA ALA A 126 -9.97 -35.18 29.58
C ALA A 126 -11.01 -36.27 29.87
N ALA A 127 -11.38 -37.07 28.87
CA ALA A 127 -12.31 -38.19 29.04
C ALA A 127 -11.72 -39.28 29.96
N GLY A 128 -10.45 -39.65 29.77
CA GLY A 128 -9.74 -40.61 30.60
C GLY A 128 -9.66 -40.16 32.07
N MET A 129 -9.27 -38.91 32.31
CA MET A 129 -9.21 -38.33 33.66
C MET A 129 -10.60 -38.29 34.29
N THR A 130 -11.60 -37.81 33.56
CA THR A 130 -12.97 -37.68 34.07
C THR A 130 -13.51 -39.04 34.51
N LEU A 131 -13.30 -40.07 33.69
CA LEU A 131 -13.73 -41.43 33.99
C LEU A 131 -13.00 -41.99 35.23
N ALA A 132 -11.68 -41.81 35.31
CA ALA A 132 -10.89 -42.25 36.47
C ALA A 132 -11.33 -41.56 37.77
N LEU A 133 -11.58 -40.25 37.73
CA LEU A 133 -12.05 -39.48 38.89
C LEU A 133 -13.48 -39.86 39.30
N THR A 134 -14.35 -40.11 38.32
CA THR A 134 -15.73 -40.58 38.59
C THR A 134 -15.71 -41.96 39.25
N TYR A 135 -14.84 -42.88 38.79
CA TYR A 135 -14.63 -44.17 39.47
C TYR A 135 -14.05 -44.01 40.88
N GLY A 136 -13.30 -42.94 41.13
CA GLY A 136 -12.80 -42.55 42.46
C GLY A 136 -13.87 -41.98 43.40
N GLY A 137 -15.12 -41.84 42.94
CA GLY A 137 -16.24 -41.33 43.74
C GLY A 137 -16.45 -39.82 43.66
N GLU A 138 -15.75 -39.11 42.78
CA GLU A 138 -15.98 -37.69 42.56
C GLU A 138 -17.22 -37.41 41.71
N SER A 139 -17.78 -36.20 41.88
CA SER A 139 -18.85 -35.73 41.00
C SER A 139 -18.34 -35.63 39.55
N PRO A 140 -19.05 -36.24 38.57
CA PRO A 140 -18.63 -36.23 37.16
C PRO A 140 -18.39 -34.83 36.61
N VAL A 141 -19.13 -33.83 37.10
CA VAL A 141 -19.02 -32.44 36.65
C VAL A 141 -17.72 -31.81 37.13
N ILE A 142 -17.38 -32.00 38.41
CA ILE A 142 -16.14 -31.46 39.00
C ILE A 142 -14.92 -32.16 38.37
N ALA A 143 -15.01 -33.48 38.20
CA ALA A 143 -14.01 -34.28 37.51
C ALA A 143 -13.74 -33.78 36.09
N ALA A 144 -14.78 -33.50 35.31
CA ALA A 144 -14.65 -32.99 33.94
C ALA A 144 -13.99 -31.61 33.88
N VAL A 145 -14.35 -30.69 34.79
CA VAL A 145 -13.75 -29.36 34.85
C VAL A 145 -12.27 -29.44 35.23
N MET A 146 -11.93 -30.28 36.22
CA MET A 146 -10.55 -30.48 36.65
C MET A 146 -9.71 -31.12 35.55
N ALA A 147 -10.27 -32.11 34.84
CA ALA A 147 -9.65 -32.77 33.71
C ALA A 147 -9.33 -31.80 32.56
N LEU A 148 -10.29 -30.94 32.20
CA LEU A 148 -10.09 -29.91 31.17
C LEU A 148 -9.04 -28.89 31.59
N ALA A 149 -9.03 -28.48 32.86
CA ALA A 149 -8.04 -27.52 33.37
C ALA A 149 -6.61 -28.10 33.31
N VAL A 150 -6.43 -29.36 33.72
CA VAL A 150 -5.12 -30.05 33.65
C VAL A 150 -4.69 -30.25 32.19
N GLY A 151 -5.60 -30.72 31.33
CA GLY A 151 -5.31 -30.90 29.91
C GLY A 151 -4.94 -29.58 29.22
N ALA A 152 -5.65 -28.49 29.53
CA ALA A 152 -5.32 -27.17 29.00
C ALA A 152 -3.94 -26.69 29.48
N ALA A 153 -3.59 -26.87 30.75
CA ALA A 153 -2.28 -26.52 31.28
C ALA A 153 -1.14 -27.28 30.58
N VAL A 154 -1.35 -28.58 30.29
CA VAL A 154 -0.39 -29.39 29.52
C VAL A 154 -0.22 -28.85 28.10
N VAL A 155 -1.32 -28.53 27.40
CA VAL A 155 -1.25 -27.96 26.04
C VAL A 155 -0.52 -26.61 26.03
N VAL A 156 -0.78 -25.74 27.02
CA VAL A 156 -0.09 -24.46 27.17
C VAL A 156 1.42 -24.68 27.39
N SER A 157 1.80 -25.64 28.23
CA SER A 157 3.22 -25.98 28.44
C SER A 157 3.90 -26.48 27.16
N GLY A 158 3.18 -27.25 26.33
CA GLY A 158 3.67 -27.70 25.03
C GLY A 158 3.82 -26.57 24.01
N LYS A 159 2.93 -25.57 24.04
CA LYS A 159 3.04 -24.36 23.21
C LYS A 159 4.20 -23.46 23.62
N LEU A 160 4.48 -23.33 24.92
CA LEU A 160 5.63 -22.58 25.41
C LEU A 160 6.95 -23.15 24.84
N GLY A 161 7.05 -24.47 24.71
CA GLY A 161 8.20 -25.12 24.07
C GLY A 161 8.36 -24.77 22.58
N GLU A 162 7.25 -24.63 21.86
CA GLU A 162 7.22 -24.18 20.46
C GLU A 162 7.67 -22.71 20.34
N GLU A 163 7.19 -21.84 21.22
CA GLU A 163 7.60 -20.42 21.27
C GLU A 163 9.09 -20.25 21.57
N LEU A 164 9.62 -20.95 22.58
CA LEU A 164 11.05 -20.92 22.91
C LEU A 164 11.93 -21.39 21.75
N ARG A 165 11.46 -22.41 21.01
CA ARG A 165 12.15 -22.90 19.81
C ARG A 165 12.07 -21.87 18.69
N ARG A 166 10.92 -21.24 18.48
CA ARG A 166 10.74 -20.16 17.50
C ARG A 166 11.67 -18.98 17.78
N GLU A 167 11.75 -18.53 19.03
CA GLU A 167 12.65 -17.44 19.44
C GLU A 167 14.12 -17.78 19.16
N SER A 168 14.51 -19.05 19.36
CA SER A 168 15.87 -19.51 19.05
C SER A 168 16.20 -19.50 17.56
N PHE A 169 15.22 -19.83 16.71
CA PHE A 169 15.37 -19.74 15.26
C PHE A 169 15.55 -18.30 14.80
N VAL A 170 14.75 -17.37 15.35
CA VAL A 170 14.88 -15.94 15.05
C VAL A 170 16.25 -15.39 15.47
N LYS A 171 16.73 -15.76 16.67
CA LYS A 171 18.07 -15.36 17.12
C LYS A 171 19.16 -15.88 16.17
N ARG A 172 19.08 -17.15 15.77
CA ARG A 172 20.05 -17.75 14.85
C ARG A 172 20.01 -17.13 13.45
N SER A 173 18.82 -16.86 12.90
CA SER A 173 18.73 -16.22 11.59
C SER A 173 19.32 -14.81 11.59
N ASN A 174 19.22 -14.10 12.72
CA ASN A 174 19.82 -12.79 12.89
C ASN A 174 21.35 -12.87 13.05
N GLU A 175 21.87 -13.87 13.76
CA GLU A 175 23.33 -14.09 13.94
C GLU A 175 24.01 -14.49 12.63
N LEU A 176 23.40 -15.40 11.85
CA LEU A 176 23.87 -15.74 10.50
C LEU A 176 23.69 -14.56 9.53
N GLY A 177 22.86 -13.57 9.90
CA GLY A 177 22.56 -12.29 9.23
C GLY A 177 23.73 -11.65 8.48
N ASP A 178 24.90 -11.64 9.13
CA ASP A 178 25.96 -10.64 8.93
C ASP A 178 27.17 -11.15 8.12
N GLU A 179 27.26 -12.45 7.82
CA GLU A 179 28.38 -13.03 7.05
C GLU A 179 27.95 -13.26 5.59
N GLY A 180 28.59 -12.54 4.65
CA GLY A 180 28.13 -12.39 3.27
C GLY A 180 28.63 -13.43 2.25
N GLY A 181 27.79 -13.66 1.23
CA GLY A 181 28.20 -14.12 -0.11
C GLY A 181 27.88 -15.57 -0.48
N ASP A 182 26.92 -15.77 -1.41
CA ASP A 182 26.62 -16.98 -2.20
C ASP A 182 26.19 -18.27 -1.47
N GLU A 183 26.29 -18.31 -0.14
CA GLU A 183 25.89 -19.43 0.70
C GLU A 183 24.40 -19.40 1.10
N GLU A 184 23.51 -18.73 0.37
CA GLU A 184 22.12 -18.51 0.81
C GLU A 184 21.33 -19.82 1.01
N THR A 185 21.52 -20.80 0.13
CA THR A 185 20.81 -22.09 0.22
C THR A 185 21.34 -22.91 1.39
N LEU A 186 22.67 -22.95 1.56
CA LEU A 186 23.33 -23.65 2.66
C LEU A 186 23.03 -22.96 3.99
N ARG A 187 22.99 -21.63 4.04
CA ARG A 187 22.65 -20.82 5.21
C ARG A 187 21.20 -20.99 5.65
N VAL A 188 20.24 -21.07 4.73
CA VAL A 188 18.84 -21.38 5.09
C VAL A 188 18.73 -22.79 5.63
N VAL A 189 19.40 -23.77 5.00
CA VAL A 189 19.43 -25.15 5.48
C VAL A 189 20.17 -25.27 6.81
N GLU A 190 21.25 -24.54 7.04
CA GLU A 190 22.03 -24.54 8.28
C GLU A 190 21.34 -23.75 9.40
N ALA A 191 20.65 -22.66 9.09
CA ALA A 191 19.78 -21.98 10.04
C ALA A 191 18.66 -22.93 10.54
N VAL A 192 18.07 -23.71 9.64
CA VAL A 192 16.93 -24.59 9.93
C VAL A 192 17.35 -25.94 10.53
N PHE A 193 18.42 -26.55 10.03
CA PHE A 193 18.87 -27.91 10.37
C PHE A 193 20.25 -27.98 11.04
N GLY A 194 21.00 -26.89 11.07
CA GLY A 194 22.32 -26.83 11.71
C GLY A 194 22.23 -27.14 13.20
N VAL A 195 23.03 -28.12 13.62
CA VAL A 195 23.18 -28.52 15.02
C VAL A 195 24.39 -27.79 15.58
N ASP A 196 24.17 -26.57 16.04
CA ASP A 196 25.20 -25.80 16.73
C ASP A 196 25.17 -26.04 18.25
N ASP A 197 26.27 -25.79 18.95
CA ASP A 197 26.39 -25.94 20.41
C ASP A 197 25.40 -25.04 21.16
N ALA A 198 25.07 -23.88 20.59
CA ALA A 198 24.01 -23.00 21.11
C ALA A 198 22.63 -23.68 21.06
N SER A 199 22.34 -24.41 19.97
CA SER A 199 21.10 -25.17 19.80
C SER A 199 20.95 -26.28 20.84
N LEU A 200 22.05 -26.97 21.16
CA LEU A 200 22.07 -28.02 22.16
C LEU A 200 21.86 -27.44 23.57
N LYS A 201 22.46 -26.30 23.88
CA LYS A 201 22.24 -25.58 25.15
C LYS A 201 20.80 -25.13 25.32
N LEU A 202 20.19 -24.59 24.25
CA LEU A 202 18.79 -24.18 24.28
C LEU A 202 17.86 -25.38 24.42
N ASN A 203 18.07 -26.45 23.66
CA ASN A 203 17.29 -27.69 23.76
C ASN A 203 17.36 -28.25 25.19
N ARG A 204 18.53 -28.20 25.85
CA ARG A 204 18.66 -28.55 27.28
C ARG A 204 17.86 -27.63 28.19
N ARG A 205 17.89 -26.31 27.99
CA ARG A 205 17.11 -25.35 28.78
C ARG A 205 15.60 -25.58 28.65
N VAL A 206 15.12 -25.78 27.43
CA VAL A 206 13.70 -26.10 27.16
C VAL A 206 13.32 -27.41 27.83
N LEU A 207 14.17 -28.43 27.73
CA LEU A 207 13.95 -29.71 28.40
C LEU A 207 13.92 -29.57 29.93
N TYR A 208 14.82 -28.79 30.53
CA TYR A 208 14.81 -28.53 31.98
C TYR A 208 13.60 -27.73 32.43
N ALA A 209 13.20 -26.71 31.67
CA ALA A 209 11.99 -25.95 31.94
C ALA A 209 10.75 -26.85 31.89
N PHE A 210 10.67 -27.70 30.86
CA PHE A 210 9.60 -28.68 30.70
C PHE A 210 9.59 -29.72 31.83
N MET A 211 10.74 -30.29 32.20
CA MET A 211 10.84 -31.20 33.34
C MET A 211 10.41 -30.51 34.64
N GLY A 212 10.85 -29.27 34.86
CA GLY A 212 10.53 -28.50 36.04
C GLY A 212 9.03 -28.22 36.18
N THR A 213 8.39 -27.73 35.11
CA THR A 213 6.93 -27.46 35.12
C THR A 213 6.12 -28.74 35.25
N SER A 214 6.51 -29.81 34.55
CA SER A 214 5.82 -31.10 34.61
C SER A 214 5.96 -31.75 35.99
N MET A 215 7.16 -31.72 36.59
CA MET A 215 7.39 -32.21 37.96
C MET A 215 6.59 -31.42 38.98
N LEU A 216 6.54 -30.10 38.86
CA LEU A 216 5.76 -29.25 39.75
C LEU A 216 4.26 -29.58 39.66
N ALA A 217 3.73 -29.71 38.45
CA ALA A 217 2.33 -30.08 38.23
C ALA A 217 2.01 -31.48 38.76
N GLY A 218 2.87 -32.47 38.45
CA GLY A 218 2.73 -33.84 38.95
C GLY A 218 2.81 -33.92 40.48
N ALA A 219 3.73 -33.17 41.10
CA ALA A 219 3.86 -33.08 42.55
C ALA A 219 2.64 -32.41 43.19
N ALA A 220 2.14 -31.32 42.62
CA ALA A 220 0.95 -30.63 43.10
C ALA A 220 -0.28 -31.56 43.08
N ILE A 221 -0.48 -32.28 41.97
CA ILE A 221 -1.57 -33.29 41.84
C ILE A 221 -1.38 -34.40 42.87
N THR A 222 -0.15 -34.90 43.04
CA THR A 222 0.16 -35.95 44.00
C THR A 222 -0.16 -35.52 45.43
N VAL A 223 0.27 -34.32 45.84
CA VAL A 223 0.02 -33.77 47.18
C VAL A 223 -1.48 -33.55 47.40
N TYR A 224 -2.16 -32.92 46.46
CA TYR A 224 -3.60 -32.65 46.54
C TYR A 224 -4.40 -33.95 46.74
N ARG A 225 -4.14 -34.95 45.89
CA ARG A 225 -4.85 -36.25 45.94
C ARG A 225 -4.43 -37.12 47.12
N SER A 226 -3.20 -37.00 47.60
CA SER A 226 -2.75 -37.71 48.80
C SER A 226 -3.39 -37.17 50.06
N TYR A 227 -3.82 -35.91 50.06
CA TYR A 227 -4.54 -35.30 51.19
C TYR A 227 -5.99 -35.78 51.28
N GLU A 228 -6.67 -35.92 50.14
CA GLU A 228 -8.07 -36.36 50.09
C GLU A 228 -8.24 -37.89 50.17
N GLY A 229 -7.24 -38.67 49.73
CA GLY A 229 -7.33 -40.13 49.60
C GLY A 229 -6.10 -40.87 50.12
N SER A 230 -5.73 -41.95 49.42
CA SER A 230 -4.50 -42.69 49.73
C SER A 230 -3.33 -42.12 48.91
N PHE A 231 -2.13 -42.12 49.52
CA PHE A 231 -0.90 -41.69 48.84
C PHE A 231 -0.67 -42.41 47.49
N GLY A 232 -1.03 -43.70 47.43
CA GLY A 232 -0.90 -44.48 46.19
C GLY A 232 -1.77 -43.96 45.04
N VAL A 233 -2.97 -43.45 45.35
CA VAL A 233 -3.86 -42.83 44.35
C VAL A 233 -3.31 -41.47 43.92
N GLY A 234 -2.79 -40.68 44.86
CA GLY A 234 -2.16 -39.41 44.50
C GLY A 234 -0.95 -39.59 43.58
N LEU A 235 -0.10 -40.57 43.90
CA LEU A 235 1.10 -40.88 43.11
C LEU A 235 0.75 -41.35 41.69
N SER A 236 -0.30 -42.17 41.52
CA SER A 236 -0.70 -42.65 40.20
C SER A 236 -1.21 -41.52 39.30
N PHE A 237 -2.04 -40.62 39.84
CA PHE A 237 -2.50 -39.44 39.10
C PHE A 237 -1.37 -38.46 38.78
N GLY A 238 -0.42 -38.26 39.70
CA GLY A 238 0.76 -37.44 39.45
C GLY A 238 1.67 -37.99 38.35
N MET A 239 1.95 -39.30 38.36
CA MET A 239 2.71 -39.97 37.29
C MET A 239 1.96 -39.94 35.96
N TRP A 240 0.64 -40.09 35.97
CA TRP A 240 -0.17 -40.04 34.76
C TRP A 240 -0.11 -38.65 34.11
N ALA A 241 -0.28 -37.58 34.89
CA ALA A 241 -0.11 -36.21 34.42
C ALA A 241 1.30 -35.95 33.87
N LEU A 242 2.34 -36.48 34.52
CA LEU A 242 3.72 -36.44 34.03
C LEU A 242 3.89 -37.13 32.67
N MET A 243 3.33 -38.34 32.51
CA MET A 243 3.41 -39.08 31.24
C MET A 243 2.70 -38.35 30.10
N ILE A 244 1.54 -37.74 30.37
CA ILE A 244 0.81 -36.98 29.36
C ILE A 244 1.53 -35.69 29.01
N GLY A 245 2.05 -34.97 30.01
CA GLY A 245 2.92 -33.83 29.80
C GLY A 245 4.09 -34.19 28.90
N ALA A 246 4.78 -35.30 29.21
CA ALA A 246 5.92 -35.79 28.44
C ALA A 246 5.52 -36.20 27.02
N GLY A 247 4.38 -36.86 26.86
CA GLY A 247 3.83 -37.24 25.55
C GLY A 247 3.46 -36.01 24.72
N SER A 248 2.80 -35.02 25.30
CA SER A 248 2.43 -33.76 24.64
C SER A 248 3.66 -32.97 24.21
N PHE A 249 4.67 -32.88 25.08
CA PHE A 249 5.95 -32.27 24.74
C PHE A 249 6.68 -33.04 23.65
N ALA A 250 6.76 -34.37 23.74
CA ALA A 250 7.37 -35.20 22.71
C ALA A 250 6.65 -35.05 21.36
N CYS A 251 5.31 -35.04 21.35
CA CYS A 251 4.54 -34.79 20.14
C CYS A 251 4.81 -33.38 19.60
N SER A 252 4.79 -32.35 20.43
CA SER A 252 5.14 -30.99 20.01
C SER A 252 6.56 -30.94 19.43
N TRP A 253 7.51 -31.62 20.06
CA TRP A 253 8.90 -31.68 19.62
C TRP A 253 9.10 -32.42 18.29
N TYR A 254 8.50 -33.60 18.15
CA TYR A 254 8.63 -34.46 16.97
C TYR A 254 7.82 -33.96 15.77
N TYR A 255 6.64 -33.40 16.00
CA TYR A 255 5.78 -32.87 14.94
C TYR A 255 6.08 -31.42 14.58
N CYS A 256 6.93 -30.71 15.34
CA CYS A 256 7.48 -29.43 14.92
C CYS A 256 8.50 -29.64 13.81
N ASP A 257 8.03 -29.47 12.58
CA ASP A 257 8.88 -29.37 11.40
C ASP A 257 9.59 -28.01 11.38
N PRO A 258 10.93 -27.96 11.50
CA PRO A 258 11.66 -26.71 11.53
C PRO A 258 11.55 -25.95 10.20
N ALA A 259 11.45 -26.65 9.06
CA ALA A 259 11.28 -26.04 7.74
C ALA A 259 9.95 -25.26 7.67
N ARG A 260 8.88 -25.88 8.17
CA ARG A 260 7.56 -25.25 8.22
C ARG A 260 7.53 -24.03 9.14
N THR A 261 8.13 -24.15 10.32
CA THR A 261 8.17 -23.05 11.29
C THR A 261 8.86 -21.82 10.71
N PHE A 262 9.93 -22.02 9.92
CA PHE A 262 10.63 -20.95 9.24
C PHE A 262 9.80 -20.32 8.11
N ILE A 263 9.08 -21.12 7.32
CA ILE A 263 8.16 -20.60 6.29
C ILE A 263 7.04 -19.78 6.93
N ASP A 264 6.43 -20.25 8.02
CA ASP A 264 5.37 -19.53 8.73
C ASP A 264 5.90 -18.21 9.32
N LEU A 265 7.16 -18.20 9.79
CA LEU A 265 7.86 -17.01 10.26
C LEU A 265 8.07 -15.97 9.16
N THR A 266 8.55 -16.38 7.98
CA THR A 266 8.78 -15.45 6.85
C THR A 266 7.46 -14.95 6.28
N GLN A 267 6.43 -15.78 6.24
CA GLN A 267 5.08 -15.36 5.86
C GLN A 267 4.53 -14.29 6.82
N GLN A 268 4.69 -14.47 8.14
CA GLN A 268 4.28 -13.45 9.11
C GLN A 268 5.06 -12.14 8.95
N ALA A 269 6.37 -12.22 8.68
CA ALA A 269 7.18 -11.03 8.42
C ALA A 269 6.73 -10.28 7.15
N VAL A 270 6.23 -10.98 6.13
CA VAL A 270 5.64 -10.36 4.93
C VAL A 270 4.33 -9.65 5.27
N ILE A 271 3.44 -10.29 6.03
CA ILE A 271 2.17 -9.67 6.46
C ILE A 271 2.43 -8.42 7.29
N GLU A 272 3.38 -8.47 8.22
CA GLU A 272 3.77 -7.32 9.04
C GLU A 272 4.38 -6.19 8.20
N ALA A 273 5.30 -6.52 7.28
CA ALA A 273 5.91 -5.52 6.39
C ALA A 273 4.88 -4.90 5.43
N GLU A 274 3.89 -5.68 4.97
CA GLU A 274 2.77 -5.20 4.17
C GLU A 274 1.90 -4.23 4.95
N ASP A 275 1.53 -4.58 6.19
CA ASP A 275 0.70 -3.75 7.05
C ASP A 275 1.40 -2.41 7.37
N ILE A 276 2.70 -2.45 7.67
CA ILE A 276 3.52 -1.24 7.87
C ILE A 276 3.56 -0.38 6.59
N TRP A 277 3.74 -0.99 5.42
CA TRP A 277 3.77 -0.25 4.15
C TRP A 277 2.41 0.34 3.78
N ARG A 278 1.32 -0.37 4.04
CA ARG A 278 -0.06 0.07 3.76
C ARG A 278 -0.53 1.15 4.75
N SER A 279 -0.10 1.07 6.00
CA SER A 279 -0.43 2.04 7.05
C SER A 279 0.46 3.29 7.06
N ALA A 280 1.48 3.35 6.19
CA ALA A 280 2.36 4.51 6.07
C ALA A 280 1.57 5.76 5.64
N GLU A 281 1.69 6.83 6.44
CA GLU A 281 1.02 8.12 6.19
C GLU A 281 1.41 8.71 4.82
N MET A 282 0.40 9.20 4.09
CA MET A 282 0.55 9.78 2.75
C MET A 282 0.08 11.24 2.66
N ASP A 283 -0.43 11.79 3.76
CA ASP A 283 -1.19 13.04 3.77
C ASP A 283 -0.38 14.21 3.20
N ALA A 284 0.91 14.34 3.55
CA ALA A 284 1.73 15.45 3.07
C ALA A 284 2.03 15.34 1.57
N ILE A 285 2.16 14.11 1.03
CA ILE A 285 2.33 13.87 -0.41
C ILE A 285 1.05 14.21 -1.16
N GLU A 286 -0.10 13.74 -0.66
CA GLU A 286 -1.40 13.98 -1.28
C GLU A 286 -1.75 15.46 -1.29
N GLU A 287 -1.55 16.15 -0.17
CA GLU A 287 -1.88 17.57 -0.04
C GLU A 287 -0.93 18.46 -0.84
N HIS A 288 0.38 18.14 -0.88
CA HIS A 288 1.33 18.81 -1.77
C HIS A 288 0.92 18.68 -3.25
N ASN A 289 0.60 17.46 -3.69
CA ASN A 289 0.19 17.20 -5.07
C ASN A 289 -1.16 17.85 -5.41
N ALA A 290 -2.13 17.80 -4.49
CA ALA A 290 -3.44 18.42 -4.68
C ALA A 290 -3.34 19.94 -4.83
N ASN A 291 -2.48 20.60 -4.05
CA ASN A 291 -2.24 22.04 -4.16
C ASN A 291 -1.57 22.41 -5.49
N ILE A 292 -0.59 21.62 -5.95
CA ILE A 292 0.05 21.83 -7.25
C ILE A 292 -0.93 21.61 -8.41
N GLU A 293 -1.75 20.56 -8.35
CA GLU A 293 -2.75 20.29 -9.38
C GLU A 293 -3.83 21.37 -9.43
N SER A 294 -4.27 21.84 -8.26
CA SER A 294 -5.21 22.97 -8.14
C SER A 294 -4.61 24.24 -8.73
N ALA A 295 -3.35 24.55 -8.43
CA ALA A 295 -2.64 25.69 -9.03
C ALA A 295 -2.56 25.57 -10.56
N LYS A 296 -2.23 24.38 -11.10
CA LYS A 296 -2.22 24.11 -12.54
C LYS A 296 -3.60 24.33 -13.17
N HIS A 297 -4.67 23.89 -12.51
CA HIS A 297 -6.03 24.07 -12.99
C HIS A 297 -6.39 25.56 -13.08
N ILE A 298 -6.13 26.34 -12.02
CA ILE A 298 -6.38 27.79 -11.99
C ILE A 298 -5.59 28.50 -13.10
N VAL A 299 -4.32 28.17 -13.28
CA VAL A 299 -3.48 28.75 -14.35
C VAL A 299 -4.07 28.46 -15.74
N ARG A 300 -4.51 27.22 -16.00
CA ARG A 300 -5.15 26.85 -17.28
C ARG A 300 -6.46 27.60 -17.49
N GLU A 301 -7.29 27.73 -16.47
CA GLU A 301 -8.55 28.45 -16.53
C GLU A 301 -8.34 29.94 -16.84
N HIS A 302 -7.40 30.59 -16.14
CA HIS A 302 -7.04 31.98 -16.40
C HIS A 302 -6.46 32.18 -17.81
N ARG A 303 -5.66 31.24 -18.30
CA ARG A 303 -5.16 31.27 -19.67
C ARG A 303 -6.28 31.19 -20.70
N GLN A 304 -7.23 30.26 -20.53
CA GLN A 304 -8.40 30.14 -21.42
C GLN A 304 -9.24 31.41 -21.41
N ARG A 305 -9.42 32.04 -20.24
CA ARG A 305 -10.11 33.34 -20.12
C ARG A 305 -9.36 34.47 -20.83
N ALA A 306 -8.04 34.50 -20.71
CA ALA A 306 -7.20 35.47 -21.41
C ALA A 306 -7.27 35.29 -22.94
N GLU A 307 -7.21 34.06 -23.43
CA GLU A 307 -7.38 33.72 -24.85
C GLU A 307 -8.77 34.16 -25.36
N ALA A 308 -9.83 33.87 -24.61
CA ALA A 308 -11.19 34.29 -24.97
C ALA A 308 -11.34 35.82 -24.98
N ALA A 309 -10.80 36.52 -23.98
CA ALA A 309 -10.83 37.98 -23.91
C ALA A 309 -10.06 38.62 -25.08
N TRP A 310 -8.88 38.08 -25.41
CA TRP A 310 -8.11 38.49 -26.57
C TRP A 310 -8.91 38.34 -27.87
N HIS A 311 -9.51 37.17 -28.12
CA HIS A 311 -10.36 36.97 -29.28
C HIS A 311 -11.55 37.94 -29.35
N MET A 312 -12.18 38.26 -28.22
CA MET A 312 -13.25 39.24 -28.18
C MET A 312 -12.76 40.65 -28.52
N THR A 313 -11.58 41.06 -28.04
CA THR A 313 -11.01 42.37 -28.38
C THR A 313 -10.65 42.47 -29.88
N LEU A 314 -10.14 41.38 -30.47
CA LEU A 314 -9.88 41.31 -31.92
C LEU A 314 -11.17 41.36 -32.73
N ALA A 315 -12.21 40.64 -32.31
CA ALA A 315 -13.52 40.70 -32.95
C ALA A 315 -14.12 42.12 -32.85
N GLY A 316 -13.95 42.80 -31.71
CA GLY A 316 -14.35 44.20 -31.53
C GLY A 316 -13.59 45.15 -32.46
N ALA A 317 -12.28 44.99 -32.59
CA ALA A 317 -11.46 45.76 -33.54
C ALA A 317 -11.95 45.55 -34.99
N ALA A 318 -12.18 44.29 -35.39
CA ALA A 318 -12.67 43.96 -36.72
C ALA A 318 -14.08 44.52 -36.99
N ALA A 319 -14.98 44.48 -36.00
CA ALA A 319 -16.32 45.04 -36.09
C ALA A 319 -16.28 46.58 -36.22
N ALA A 320 -15.42 47.26 -35.46
CA ALA A 320 -15.23 48.71 -35.57
C ALA A 320 -14.71 49.10 -36.96
N MET A 321 -13.78 48.31 -37.53
CA MET A 321 -13.29 48.53 -38.89
C MET A 321 -14.35 48.26 -39.95
N SER A 322 -15.18 47.21 -39.80
CA SER A 322 -16.21 46.87 -40.78
C SER A 322 -17.36 47.89 -40.78
N ALA A 323 -17.75 48.38 -39.60
CA ALA A 323 -18.74 49.45 -39.45
C ALA A 323 -18.30 50.75 -40.12
N ASN A 324 -16.99 51.03 -40.14
CA ASN A 324 -16.40 52.22 -40.77
C ASN A 324 -15.72 51.92 -42.12
N SER A 325 -16.17 50.88 -42.82
CA SER A 325 -15.55 50.42 -44.07
C SER A 325 -15.57 51.47 -45.19
N GLU A 326 -16.56 52.36 -45.22
CA GLU A 326 -16.63 53.47 -46.18
C GLU A 326 -15.48 54.47 -45.99
N ALA A 327 -15.16 54.83 -44.74
CA ALA A 327 -14.04 55.72 -44.42
C ALA A 327 -12.69 55.09 -44.83
N ILE A 328 -12.54 53.78 -44.64
CA ILE A 328 -11.36 53.01 -45.07
C ILE A 328 -11.29 52.93 -46.61
N GLY A 329 -12.42 52.71 -47.28
CA GLY A 329 -12.51 52.63 -48.74
C GLY A 329 -12.26 53.96 -49.46
N ILE A 330 -12.65 55.09 -48.85
CA ILE A 330 -12.36 56.44 -49.36
C ILE A 330 -10.86 56.74 -49.30
N ALA A 331 -10.16 56.32 -48.22
CA ALA A 331 -8.71 56.39 -48.14
C ALA A 331 -8.01 55.56 -49.23
N GLN A 332 -8.64 54.47 -49.69
CA GLN A 332 -8.11 53.60 -50.73
C GLN A 332 -8.12 54.22 -52.15
N LYS A 333 -9.15 55.01 -52.48
CA LYS A 333 -9.28 55.68 -53.79
C LYS A 333 -8.43 56.94 -53.94
N GLY A 334 -8.05 57.59 -52.83
CA GLY A 334 -7.32 58.87 -52.84
C GLY A 334 -5.79 58.77 -52.88
N GLY A 335 -5.21 57.57 -52.90
CA GLY A 335 -3.75 57.40 -52.71
C GLY A 335 -3.28 57.81 -51.32
N HIS A 336 -4.18 57.75 -50.33
CA HIS A 336 -3.93 58.24 -48.99
C HIS A 336 -2.79 57.43 -48.34
N TRP A 337 -1.90 58.12 -47.62
CA TRP A 337 -0.73 57.54 -46.95
C TRP A 337 -1.09 56.40 -45.98
N LEU A 338 -2.35 56.33 -45.54
CA LEU A 338 -2.92 55.23 -44.75
C LEU A 338 -2.74 53.84 -45.39
N LEU A 339 -2.85 53.72 -46.71
CA LEU A 339 -2.65 52.41 -47.38
C LEU A 339 -1.19 51.95 -47.37
N LYS A 340 -0.26 52.88 -47.14
CA LYS A 340 1.16 52.57 -46.95
C LYS A 340 1.46 52.24 -45.49
N GLN A 341 0.52 52.49 -44.57
CA GLN A 341 0.66 52.01 -43.21
C GLN A 341 0.34 50.52 -43.19
N ARG A 342 1.35 49.74 -42.84
CA ARG A 342 1.17 48.34 -42.49
C ARG A 342 0.23 48.29 -41.29
N MET A 343 -0.82 47.49 -41.39
CA MET A 343 -1.67 47.17 -40.24
C MET A 343 -0.73 46.73 -39.10
N PRO A 344 -0.89 47.23 -37.87
CA PRO A 344 0.00 46.86 -36.77
C PRO A 344 0.02 45.34 -36.69
N ASP A 345 1.23 44.76 -36.70
CA ASP A 345 1.39 43.30 -36.62
C ASP A 345 0.70 42.85 -35.32
N VAL A 346 -0.38 42.09 -35.49
CA VAL A 346 -1.15 41.54 -34.37
C VAL A 346 -0.38 40.32 -33.88
N ASP A 347 0.71 40.58 -33.18
CA ASP A 347 1.44 39.53 -32.51
C ASP A 347 0.58 39.01 -31.36
N TRP A 348 0.49 37.68 -31.30
CA TRP A 348 -0.16 37.00 -30.19
C TRP A 348 0.51 37.44 -28.89
N PRO A 349 -0.26 37.79 -27.85
CA PRO A 349 0.33 38.18 -26.58
C PRO A 349 1.19 37.03 -26.05
N ASP A 350 2.34 37.38 -25.48
CA ASP A 350 3.24 36.40 -24.93
C ASP A 350 2.59 35.68 -23.73
N LEU A 351 2.41 34.37 -23.86
CA LEU A 351 1.83 33.52 -22.83
C LEU A 351 2.90 32.82 -21.99
N THR A 352 4.19 33.09 -22.21
CA THR A 352 5.29 32.51 -21.42
C THR A 352 5.16 32.84 -19.94
N ALA A 353 4.60 34.00 -19.60
CA ALA A 353 4.30 34.36 -18.21
C ALA A 353 3.45 33.31 -17.48
N TYR A 354 2.58 32.56 -18.16
CA TYR A 354 1.82 31.46 -17.55
C TYR A 354 2.65 30.19 -17.32
N LEU A 355 3.72 29.99 -18.08
CA LEU A 355 4.66 28.87 -17.90
C LEU A 355 5.60 29.12 -16.74
N ASP A 356 6.04 30.37 -16.55
CA ASP A 356 6.97 30.76 -15.47
C ASP A 356 6.30 30.85 -14.09
N ILE A 357 4.97 30.89 -14.05
CA ILE A 357 4.19 30.98 -12.81
C ILE A 357 4.27 29.69 -11.97
N ILE A 358 4.46 28.53 -12.61
CA ILE A 358 4.64 27.25 -11.92
C ILE A 358 6.08 26.82 -12.11
N ASP A 359 6.81 26.72 -11.01
CA ASP A 359 8.19 26.27 -11.02
C ASP A 359 8.27 24.88 -11.68
N GLN A 360 9.16 24.70 -12.66
CA GLN A 360 9.30 23.40 -13.34
C GLN A 360 9.77 22.32 -12.36
N ASP A 361 10.51 22.72 -11.34
CA ASP A 361 11.00 21.86 -10.26
C ASP A 361 9.86 21.37 -9.34
N ASP A 362 8.75 22.11 -9.28
CA ASP A 362 7.53 21.71 -8.56
C ASP A 362 6.64 20.78 -9.43
N VAL A 363 6.88 20.71 -10.75
CA VAL A 363 6.14 19.83 -11.68
C VAL A 363 6.83 18.49 -11.88
N ALA A 364 8.15 18.47 -11.86
CA ALA A 364 8.96 17.27 -11.93
C ALA A 364 9.98 17.35 -10.78
N PRO A 365 9.71 16.72 -9.62
CA PRO A 365 10.74 16.63 -8.59
C PRO A 365 11.98 16.03 -9.26
N GLU A 366 13.15 16.68 -9.17
CA GLU A 366 14.40 16.23 -9.82
C GLU A 366 14.78 14.76 -9.47
N ASP A 367 14.17 14.21 -8.40
CA ASP A 367 14.23 12.80 -8.04
C ASP A 367 13.28 11.88 -8.84
N ALA A 368 12.60 12.38 -9.87
CA ALA A 368 11.84 11.65 -10.87
C ALA A 368 12.76 10.88 -11.83
N LEU A 369 13.73 10.17 -11.25
CA LEU A 369 14.62 9.18 -11.81
C LEU A 369 15.51 9.72 -12.95
N PRO A 370 16.82 9.38 -12.97
CA PRO A 370 17.65 9.64 -14.14
C PRO A 370 17.06 8.91 -15.36
N ASN A 371 16.30 9.62 -16.20
CA ASN A 371 15.79 9.38 -17.56
C ASN A 371 15.45 7.94 -18.04
N GLY A 372 15.40 6.92 -17.18
CA GLY A 372 15.21 5.53 -17.58
C GLY A 372 14.19 4.74 -16.75
N ALA A 373 13.94 5.14 -15.50
CA ALA A 373 13.14 4.33 -14.57
C ALA A 373 11.70 4.82 -14.36
N ALA A 374 11.37 6.09 -14.62
CA ALA A 374 9.98 6.56 -14.53
C ALA A 374 9.11 5.95 -15.64
N GLN A 375 9.68 5.75 -16.82
CA GLN A 375 9.03 5.02 -17.93
C GLN A 375 8.92 3.51 -17.65
N GLN A 376 9.81 2.94 -16.83
CA GLN A 376 9.67 1.56 -16.34
C GLN A 376 8.63 1.44 -15.22
N GLN A 377 8.49 2.40 -14.30
CA GLN A 377 7.52 2.30 -13.20
C GLN A 377 6.05 2.30 -13.67
N SER A 378 5.70 3.04 -14.73
CA SER A 378 4.35 2.97 -15.32
C SER A 378 4.07 1.66 -16.06
N LEU A 379 5.11 0.93 -16.47
CA LEU A 379 5.01 -0.41 -17.06
C LEU A 379 5.09 -1.53 -16.00
N VAL A 380 5.74 -1.28 -14.86
CA VAL A 380 5.97 -2.26 -13.79
C VAL A 380 4.76 -2.41 -12.87
N TRP A 381 3.96 -1.36 -12.62
CA TRP A 381 2.76 -1.48 -11.79
C TRP A 381 1.73 -2.48 -12.35
N PRO A 382 1.35 -2.46 -13.65
CA PRO A 382 0.48 -3.49 -14.21
C PRO A 382 1.11 -4.90 -14.26
N LEU A 383 2.44 -5.02 -14.22
CA LEU A 383 3.17 -6.29 -14.19
C LEU A 383 3.20 -6.90 -12.79
N VAL A 384 3.45 -6.09 -11.77
CA VAL A 384 3.38 -6.50 -10.36
C VAL A 384 1.93 -6.83 -9.96
N GLU A 385 0.95 -6.08 -10.46
CA GLU A 385 -0.46 -6.37 -10.25
C GLU A 385 -0.91 -7.65 -10.98
N ARG A 386 -0.28 -8.00 -12.10
CA ARG A 386 -0.42 -9.33 -12.74
C ARG A 386 0.23 -10.43 -11.92
N GLU A 387 1.47 -10.27 -11.49
CA GLU A 387 2.19 -11.28 -10.70
C GLU A 387 1.56 -11.50 -9.31
N ILE A 388 1.04 -10.46 -8.66
CA ILE A 388 0.30 -10.58 -7.40
C ILE A 388 -1.05 -11.26 -7.62
N ASN A 389 -1.76 -10.98 -8.73
CA ASN A 389 -2.99 -11.70 -9.08
C ASN A 389 -2.73 -13.16 -9.51
N GLU A 390 -1.58 -13.45 -10.12
CA GLU A 390 -1.17 -14.80 -10.52
C GLU A 390 -0.62 -15.61 -9.33
N MET A 391 0.03 -14.98 -8.34
CA MET A 391 0.47 -15.60 -7.09
C MET A 391 -0.66 -15.71 -6.04
N GLY A 392 -1.65 -14.83 -6.09
CA GLY A 392 -2.86 -14.87 -5.26
C GLY A 392 -3.90 -15.88 -5.74
N GLN A 393 -3.79 -16.38 -6.98
CA GLN A 393 -4.47 -17.61 -7.39
C GLN A 393 -3.75 -18.78 -6.76
N GLU A 394 -4.32 -19.33 -5.68
CA GLU A 394 -3.86 -20.60 -5.12
C GLU A 394 -3.68 -21.62 -6.25
N PRO A 395 -2.52 -22.29 -6.36
CA PRO A 395 -2.34 -23.36 -7.32
C PRO A 395 -3.42 -24.41 -7.07
N THR A 396 -4.39 -24.54 -7.98
CA THR A 396 -5.51 -25.50 -7.95
C THR A 396 -5.07 -26.97 -8.02
N TRP A 397 -3.79 -27.26 -7.83
CA TRP A 397 -3.19 -28.59 -7.87
C TRP A 397 -3.50 -29.46 -6.64
N PHE A 398 -4.22 -28.94 -5.64
CA PHE A 398 -4.60 -29.70 -4.46
C PHE A 398 -6.08 -29.57 -4.06
N ASN A 399 -7.01 -29.62 -5.02
CA ASN A 399 -8.38 -30.05 -4.72
C ASN A 399 -8.46 -31.58 -4.79
N GLY A 400 -7.90 -32.23 -3.77
CA GLY A 400 -8.08 -33.65 -3.52
C GLY A 400 -9.46 -33.92 -2.94
N THR A 401 -10.46 -34.09 -3.80
CA THR A 401 -11.71 -34.75 -3.42
C THR A 401 -12.03 -35.92 -4.33
N ASN A 402 -12.00 -37.10 -3.72
CA ASN A 402 -12.73 -38.31 -4.04
C ASN A 402 -12.40 -39.03 -5.35
N GLY A 403 -11.64 -40.11 -5.16
CA GLY A 403 -11.40 -41.15 -6.14
C GLY A 403 -12.68 -41.67 -6.81
N LYS A 404 -12.64 -41.64 -8.14
CA LYS A 404 -13.18 -42.70 -9.00
C LYS A 404 -12.10 -43.02 -10.02
N THR A 405 -11.47 -44.17 -9.83
CA THR A 405 -10.61 -44.81 -10.83
C THR A 405 -11.39 -44.99 -12.13
N PRO A 406 -10.89 -44.53 -13.28
CA PRO A 406 -11.47 -44.90 -14.56
C PRO A 406 -11.09 -46.35 -14.89
N THR A 407 -12.11 -47.18 -15.05
CA THR A 407 -12.04 -48.54 -15.59
C THR A 407 -11.40 -48.50 -16.99
N PRO A 408 -10.45 -49.40 -17.33
CA PRO A 408 -9.92 -49.46 -18.68
C PRO A 408 -10.96 -50.01 -19.65
N THR A 409 -11.34 -49.20 -20.62
CA THR A 409 -12.19 -49.58 -21.75
C THR A 409 -11.45 -50.62 -22.60
N ARG A 410 -11.98 -51.85 -22.58
CA ARG A 410 -11.57 -52.94 -23.46
C ARG A 410 -12.01 -52.59 -24.88
N VAL A 411 -11.06 -52.35 -25.78
CA VAL A 411 -11.33 -52.28 -27.23
C VAL A 411 -11.71 -53.69 -27.68
N ALA A 412 -12.99 -53.87 -28.01
CA ALA A 412 -13.47 -55.05 -28.70
C ALA A 412 -13.04 -54.96 -30.17
N VAL A 413 -12.17 -55.87 -30.59
CA VAL A 413 -12.01 -56.24 -31.99
C VAL A 413 -13.21 -57.12 -32.33
N GLY A 414 -14.13 -56.59 -33.13
CA GLY A 414 -15.24 -57.35 -33.70
C GLY A 414 -14.94 -57.69 -35.16
N SER A 415 -14.94 -59.00 -35.44
CA SER A 415 -15.37 -59.58 -36.72
C SER A 415 -16.88 -59.52 -36.84
#